data_AF-T1ATK9-F1
#
_entry.id   AF-T1ATK9-F1
#
_cell.length_a   1.000
_cell.length_b   1.000
_cell.length_c   1.000
_cell.angle_alpha   90.00
_cell.angle_beta   90.00
_cell.angle_gamma   90.00
#
_symmetry.space_group_name_H-M   'P 1'
#
loop_
_entity.id
_entity.type
_entity.pdbx_description
1 polymer ?
#
loop_
_entity_poly.entity_id
_entity_poly.type
_entity_poly.pdbx_seq_one_letter_code
_entity_poly.pdbx_strand_id
1 'polypeptide(L)'
;MSNPPSPPAWTLTAVQELMAAPLNDLLYRAHGVHRTHFDPNAIQLSTLLSVKTGGCPEDCHYCPQSLRYTSGVESEPLLPLDEVVSRAKQAQSAGATR
;
A
#
# COMPACT_ATOMS: atom_id res chain seq x y z
N MET A 1 -29.67 14.20 9.97
CA MET A 1 -29.13 13.92 8.63
C MET A 1 -28.92 12.42 8.55
N SER A 2 -29.75 11.70 7.79
CA SER A 2 -29.68 10.24 7.70
C SER A 2 -28.51 9.85 6.80
N ASN A 3 -27.65 8.93 7.22
CA ASN A 3 -26.60 8.39 6.35
C ASN A 3 -27.24 7.67 5.16
N PRO A 4 -26.67 7.82 3.94
CA PRO A 4 -27.11 7.03 2.80
C PRO A 4 -26.92 5.54 3.07
N PRO A 5 -27.77 4.66 2.52
CA PRO A 5 -27.60 3.22 2.68
C PRO A 5 -26.25 2.80 2.08
N SER A 6 -25.52 1.96 2.81
CA SER A 6 -24.27 1.38 2.34
C SER A 6 -24.51 0.58 1.05
N PRO A 7 -23.58 0.63 0.07
CA PRO A 7 -23.68 -0.22 -1.09
C PRO A 7 -23.67 -1.70 -0.67
N PRO A 8 -24.28 -2.59 -1.48
CA PRO A 8 -24.30 -4.02 -1.17
C PRO A 8 -22.88 -4.56 -1.07
N ALA A 9 -22.65 -5.43 -0.08
CA ALA A 9 -21.37 -6.10 0.10
C ALA A 9 -21.12 -7.10 -1.03
N TRP A 10 -19.85 -7.26 -1.41
CA TRP A 10 -19.42 -8.31 -2.34
C TRP A 10 -19.65 -9.70 -1.75
N THR A 11 -20.14 -10.63 -2.57
CA THR A 11 -20.23 -12.05 -2.19
C THR A 11 -18.93 -12.77 -2.53
N LEU A 12 -18.64 -13.86 -1.81
CA LEU A 12 -17.47 -14.70 -2.11
C LEU A 12 -17.49 -15.21 -3.55
N THR A 13 -18.66 -15.67 -4.02
CA THR A 13 -18.84 -16.17 -5.39
C THR A 13 -18.52 -15.11 -6.44
N ALA A 14 -19.00 -13.87 -6.27
CA ALA A 14 -18.74 -12.80 -7.22
C ALA A 14 -17.24 -12.46 -7.32
N VAL A 15 -16.51 -12.53 -6.20
CA VAL A 15 -15.04 -12.32 -6.20
C VAL A 15 -14.33 -13.49 -6.88
N GLN A 16 -14.76 -14.74 -6.61
CA GLN A 16 -14.19 -15.93 -7.26
C GLN A 16 -14.38 -15.90 -8.78
N GLU A 17 -15.55 -15.48 -9.26
CA GLU A 17 -15.83 -15.32 -10.69
C GLU A 17 -14.92 -14.26 -11.33
N LEU A 18 -14.65 -13.14 -10.64
CA LEU A 18 -13.69 -12.14 -11.11
C LEU A 18 -12.27 -12.69 -11.21
N MET A 19 -11.82 -13.43 -10.18
CA MET A 19 -10.49 -14.04 -10.16
C MET A 19 -10.32 -15.11 -11.25
N ALA A 20 -11.42 -15.76 -11.65
CA ALA A 20 -11.44 -16.78 -12.70
C ALA A 20 -11.65 -16.22 -14.12
N ALA A 21 -11.88 -14.90 -14.27
CA ALA A 21 -12.14 -14.29 -15.56
C ALA A 21 -10.89 -14.34 -16.48
N PRO A 22 -11.05 -14.43 -17.81
CA PRO A 22 -9.93 -14.32 -18.74
C PRO A 22 -9.16 -13.01 -18.51
N LEU A 23 -7.84 -13.12 -18.32
CA LEU A 23 -7.00 -12.00 -17.86
C LEU A 23 -7.15 -10.74 -18.72
N ASN A 24 -7.16 -10.89 -20.06
CA ASN A 24 -7.26 -9.77 -20.97
C ASN A 24 -8.62 -9.04 -20.88
N ASP A 25 -9.71 -9.80 -20.72
CA ASP A 25 -11.05 -9.22 -20.54
C ASP A 25 -11.17 -8.54 -19.18
N LEU A 26 -10.56 -9.12 -18.14
CA LEU A 26 -10.51 -8.54 -16.80
C LEU A 26 -9.72 -7.22 -16.80
N LEU A 27 -8.56 -7.17 -17.47
CA LEU A 27 -7.77 -5.94 -17.61
C LEU A 27 -8.55 -4.84 -18.34
N TYR A 28 -9.24 -5.18 -19.43
CA TYR A 28 -10.08 -4.23 -20.17
C TYR A 28 -11.19 -3.65 -19.28
N ARG A 29 -11.90 -4.52 -18.55
CA ARG A 29 -12.94 -4.12 -17.59
C ARG A 29 -12.38 -3.24 -16.46
N ALA A 30 -11.25 -3.64 -15.87
CA ALA A 30 -10.61 -2.89 -14.79
C ALA A 30 -10.19 -1.48 -15.24
N HIS A 31 -9.62 -1.36 -16.45
CA HIS A 31 -9.28 -0.08 -17.03
C HIS A 31 -10.52 0.80 -17.24
N GLY A 32 -11.63 0.25 -17.76
CA GLY A 32 -12.89 0.97 -17.92
C GLY A 32 -13.43 1.53 -16.59
N VAL A 33 -13.39 0.73 -15.52
CA VAL A 33 -13.78 1.18 -14.17
C VAL A 33 -12.84 2.29 -13.68
N HIS A 34 -11.52 2.12 -13.84
CA HIS A 34 -10.53 3.11 -13.41
C HIS A 34 -10.76 4.47 -14.09
N ARG A 35 -10.96 4.50 -15.41
CA ARG A 35 -11.22 5.74 -16.17
C ARG A 35 -12.51 6.46 -15.78
N THR A 36 -13.50 5.72 -15.29
CA THR A 36 -14.78 6.29 -14.85
C THR A 36 -14.65 7.06 -13.54
N HIS A 37 -13.66 6.70 -12.70
CA HIS A 37 -13.55 7.22 -11.32
C HIS A 37 -12.28 8.04 -11.08
N PHE A 38 -11.26 7.92 -11.92
CA PHE A 38 -9.96 8.57 -11.75
C PHE A 38 -9.52 9.25 -13.05
N ASP A 39 -8.64 10.25 -12.93
CA ASP A 39 -7.88 10.74 -14.09
C ASP A 39 -6.98 9.59 -14.58
N PRO A 40 -7.21 9.05 -15.79
CA PRO A 40 -6.53 7.86 -16.27
C PRO A 40 -5.03 8.04 -16.46
N ASN A 41 -4.53 9.28 -16.48
CA ASN A 41 -3.11 9.58 -16.69
C ASN A 41 -2.46 10.23 -15.45
N ALA A 42 -3.19 10.35 -14.33
CA ALA A 42 -2.63 10.81 -13.07
C ALA A 42 -2.19 9.63 -12.21
N ILE A 43 -1.06 9.79 -11.50
CA ILE A 43 -0.54 8.80 -10.56
C ILE A 43 -0.27 9.49 -9.22
N GLN A 44 -0.66 8.83 -8.12
CA GLN A 44 -0.32 9.29 -6.78
C GLN A 44 1.13 8.90 -6.46
N LEU A 45 1.92 9.88 -6.02
CA LEU A 45 3.30 9.67 -5.57
C LEU A 45 3.37 9.70 -4.04
N SER A 46 3.91 8.61 -3.48
CA SER A 46 4.14 8.43 -2.04
C SER A 46 5.59 8.02 -1.78
N THR A 47 6.17 8.53 -0.71
CA THR A 47 7.49 8.13 -0.24
C THR A 47 7.41 7.73 1.22
N LEU A 48 7.97 6.55 1.54
CA LEU A 48 7.95 6.00 2.89
C LEU A 48 9.39 5.86 3.43
N LEU A 49 9.52 5.98 4.75
CA LEU A 49 10.74 5.75 5.49
C LEU A 49 10.44 4.80 6.65
N SER A 50 11.31 3.82 6.87
CA SER A 50 11.25 2.97 8.05
C SER A 50 11.73 3.77 9.26
N VAL A 51 10.81 4.20 10.12
CA VAL A 51 11.16 4.98 11.33
C VAL A 51 11.96 4.15 12.34
N LYS A 52 11.83 2.82 12.30
CA LYS A 52 12.60 1.84 13.06
C LYS A 52 12.69 0.56 12.23
N THR A 53 13.90 0.12 11.93
CA THR A 53 14.15 -1.05 11.08
C THR A 53 14.58 -2.27 11.90
N GLY A 54 14.00 -3.42 11.60
CA GLY A 54 14.42 -4.70 12.18
C GLY A 54 13.94 -4.95 13.61
N GLY A 55 14.30 -6.13 14.13
CA GLY A 55 13.96 -6.54 15.50
C GLY A 55 12.45 -6.69 15.76
N CYS A 56 11.65 -6.98 14.72
CA CYS A 56 10.20 -7.13 14.86
C CYS A 56 9.87 -8.49 15.53
N PRO A 57 9.04 -8.54 16.59
CA PRO A 57 8.75 -9.78 17.32
C PRO A 57 7.79 -10.73 16.60
N GLU A 58 7.04 -10.20 15.63
CA GLU A 58 6.07 -10.95 14.81
C GLU A 58 6.78 -11.97 13.91
N ASP A 59 6.06 -13.02 13.52
CA ASP A 59 6.56 -14.16 12.75
C ASP A 59 6.05 -14.17 11.30
N CYS A 60 5.88 -12.99 10.72
CA CYS A 60 5.49 -12.87 9.31
C CYS A 60 6.55 -13.48 8.40
N HIS A 61 6.24 -14.66 7.82
CA HIS A 61 7.17 -15.46 7.00
C HIS A 61 7.75 -14.73 5.78
N TYR A 62 7.08 -13.69 5.29
CA TYR A 62 7.52 -12.88 4.16
C TYR A 62 8.31 -11.62 4.57
N CYS A 63 8.30 -11.25 5.85
CA CYS A 63 8.84 -9.98 6.31
C CYS A 63 10.33 -10.12 6.65
N PRO A 64 11.24 -9.36 5.99
CA PRO A 64 12.66 -9.44 6.28
C PRO A 64 13.04 -8.80 7.63
N GLN A 65 12.12 -8.13 8.32
CA GLN A 65 12.41 -7.47 9.60
C GLN A 65 12.09 -8.33 10.83
N SER A 66 11.48 -9.50 10.64
CA SER A 66 11.17 -10.42 11.72
C SER A 66 12.44 -10.95 12.37
N LEU A 67 12.53 -10.88 13.70
CA LEU A 67 13.63 -11.45 14.46
C LEU A 67 13.61 -12.99 14.49
N ARG A 68 12.54 -13.60 13.98
CA ARG A 68 12.35 -15.07 13.92
C ARG A 68 13.12 -15.72 12.79
N TYR A 69 13.54 -14.95 11.79
CA TYR A 69 14.20 -15.45 10.58
C TYR A 69 15.47 -14.66 10.25
N THR A 70 16.45 -15.33 9.64
CA THR A 70 17.69 -14.67 9.20
C THR A 70 17.51 -14.06 7.82
N SER A 71 17.56 -12.73 7.73
CA SER A 71 17.33 -11.97 6.49
C SER A 71 18.46 -11.01 6.10
N GLY A 72 19.50 -10.89 6.94
CA GLY A 72 20.59 -9.93 6.76
C GLY A 72 20.21 -8.47 7.07
N VAL A 73 18.98 -8.20 7.52
CA VAL A 73 18.56 -6.87 7.96
C VAL A 73 19.11 -6.59 9.35
N GLU A 74 19.90 -5.52 9.48
CA GLU A 74 20.40 -5.06 10.78
C GLU A 74 19.29 -4.38 11.59
N SER A 75 19.30 -4.57 12.90
CA SER A 75 18.36 -3.89 13.79
C SER A 75 18.87 -2.48 14.09
N GLU A 76 18.12 -1.49 13.68
CA GLU A 76 18.41 -0.08 13.91
C GLU A 76 17.49 0.48 15.01
N PRO A 77 17.97 1.43 15.83
CA PRO A 77 17.11 2.12 16.78
C PRO A 77 16.05 2.96 16.05
N LEU A 78 15.06 3.46 16.81
CA LEU A 78 14.11 4.44 16.31
C LEU A 78 14.86 5.72 15.87
N LEU A 79 14.53 6.23 14.68
CA LEU A 79 15.11 7.45 14.16
C LEU A 79 14.76 8.67 15.05
N PRO A 80 15.70 9.62 15.22
CA PRO A 80 15.41 10.91 15.83
C PRO A 80 14.32 11.68 15.08
N LEU A 81 13.48 12.42 15.81
CA LEU A 81 12.34 13.16 15.23
C LEU A 81 12.79 14.19 14.20
N ASP A 82 13.89 14.90 14.44
CA ASP A 82 14.46 15.89 13.54
C ASP A 82 14.93 15.25 12.23
N GLU A 83 15.50 14.05 12.28
CA GLU A 83 15.83 13.28 11.08
C GLU A 83 14.56 12.91 10.31
N VAL A 84 13.53 12.37 10.98
CA VAL A 84 12.26 12.01 10.34
C VAL A 84 11.63 13.22 9.63
N VAL A 85 11.59 14.38 10.30
CA VAL A 85 11.05 15.62 9.71
C VAL A 85 11.89 16.10 8.55
N SER A 86 13.23 16.00 8.64
CA SER A 86 14.15 16.36 7.55
C SER A 86 13.90 15.49 6.31
N ARG A 87 13.78 14.17 6.48
CA ARG A 87 13.49 13.22 5.40
C ARG A 87 12.12 13.45 4.79
N ALA A 88 11.10 13.75 5.61
CA ALA A 88 9.76 14.07 5.12
C ALA A 88 9.76 15.35 4.25
N LYS A 89 10.49 16.39 4.65
CA LYS A 89 10.65 17.61 3.84
C LYS A 89 11.40 17.34 2.52
N GLN A 90 12.42 16.50 2.55
CA GLN A 90 13.13 16.08 1.35
C GLN A 90 12.20 15.35 0.39
N ALA A 91 11.42 14.39 0.88
CA ALA A 91 10.41 13.67 0.08
C ALA A 91 9.37 14.62 -0.53
N GLN A 92 8.84 15.56 0.26
CA GLN A 92 7.91 16.58 -0.23
C GLN A 92 8.54 17.43 -1.35
N SER A 93 9.79 17.88 -1.17
CA SER A 93 10.50 18.66 -2.18
C SER A 93 10.80 17.86 -3.46
N ALA A 94 10.88 16.53 -3.36
CA ALA A 94 11.03 15.61 -4.48
C ALA A 94 9.69 15.27 -5.18
N GLY A 95 8.59 15.88 -4.75
CA GLY A 95 7.27 15.72 -5.38
C GLY A 95 6.37 14.67 -4.72
N ALA A 96 6.76 14.09 -3.58
CA ALA A 96 5.86 13.25 -2.81
C ALA A 96 4.67 14.07 -2.28
N THR A 97 3.46 13.54 -2.44
CA THR A 97 2.21 14.18 -1.99
C THR A 97 1.60 13.50 -0.77
N ARG A 98 2.17 12.35 -0.38
CA ARG A 98 1.81 11.52 0.78
C ARG A 98 3.04 10.90 1.40
#